data_AF-A0A8C5L0T2-F1
#
_entry.id   AF-A0A8C5L0T2-F1
#
_cell.length_a   1.000
_cell.length_b   1.000
_cell.length_c   1.000
_cell.angle_alpha   90.00
_cell.angle_beta   90.00
_cell.angle_gamma   90.00
#
_symmetry.space_group_name_H-M   'P 1'
#
loop_
_entity.id
_entity.type
_entity.pdbx_description
1 polymer ?
#
loop_
_entity_poly.entity_id
_entity_poly.type
_entity_poly.pdbx_seq_one_letter_code
_entity_poly.pdbx_strand_id
1 'polypeptide(L)'
;MWPLCSALRARALAQALARSRGGQAYSGNGPVPYTQGQSPEPRTREYFYYVDHQGQLFLDDSKMKNFITCFKDLQFLATFFSRLRPNRSGRYEASFPFLSLCGRERNFLRCEDRPVVFTHLLITDSGPSRLSYCGGGESLTVPFEPARLLPLAANGRLYHPAPERVGGVGLVRSALAFELSTCFEYGPGSPTVPSHVRWQGRRLALTMDLAPLLPASSPP
;
A
#
# COMPACT_ATOMS: atom_id res chain seq x y z
N MET A 1 -44.20 30.81 -4.74
CA MET A 1 -44.93 29.69 -4.11
C MET A 1 -44.21 28.40 -4.44
N TRP A 2 -43.52 27.82 -3.47
CA TRP A 2 -42.71 26.60 -3.57
C TRP A 2 -43.46 25.50 -2.80
N PRO A 3 -43.49 24.24 -3.27
CA PRO A 3 -43.77 23.12 -2.38
C PRO A 3 -42.52 22.27 -2.14
N LEU A 4 -42.35 21.98 -0.85
CA LEU A 4 -41.27 21.30 -0.16
C LEU A 4 -41.25 19.76 -0.38
N CYS A 5 -40.04 19.22 -0.18
CA CYS A 5 -39.70 17.98 0.54
C CYS A 5 -40.26 16.62 0.08
N SER A 6 -39.32 15.74 -0.31
CA SER A 6 -39.24 14.40 0.30
C SER A 6 -37.78 14.02 0.53
N ALA A 7 -37.32 14.20 1.76
CA ALA A 7 -36.05 13.75 2.28
C ALA A 7 -36.34 12.72 3.38
N LEU A 8 -36.29 11.43 3.07
CA LEU A 8 -36.45 10.35 4.04
C LEU A 8 -35.65 9.12 3.58
N ARG A 9 -34.39 9.04 4.02
CA ARG A 9 -33.71 7.82 4.52
C ARG A 9 -32.28 8.09 5.01
N ALA A 10 -32.07 9.25 5.65
CA ALA A 10 -30.85 9.58 6.37
C ALA A 10 -31.19 9.73 7.86
N ARG A 11 -31.24 8.60 8.60
CA ARG A 11 -31.12 8.54 10.08
C ARG A 11 -31.31 7.12 10.61
N ALA A 12 -30.19 6.44 10.84
CA ALA A 12 -29.97 5.31 11.75
C ALA A 12 -28.51 4.89 11.50
N LEU A 13 -27.50 5.03 12.36
CA LEU A 13 -27.38 5.24 13.79
C LEU A 13 -26.26 6.27 14.01
N ALA A 14 -26.55 7.36 14.69
CA ALA A 14 -25.56 8.11 15.44
C ALA A 14 -25.86 7.85 16.92
N GLN A 15 -24.99 7.11 17.60
CA GLN A 15 -24.64 7.21 19.03
C GLN A 15 -24.14 5.85 19.57
N ALA A 16 -22.82 5.73 19.69
CA ALA A 16 -22.14 5.03 20.77
C ALA A 16 -20.67 5.48 20.76
N LEU A 17 -20.40 6.59 21.43
CA LEU A 17 -19.04 7.05 21.73
C LEU A 17 -18.45 6.18 22.83
N ALA A 18 -17.46 5.36 22.49
CA ALA A 18 -16.50 4.85 23.46
C ALA A 18 -15.16 4.54 22.76
N ARG A 19 -14.17 5.40 23.01
CA ARG A 19 -12.72 5.15 23.00
C ARG A 19 -12.16 4.23 21.89
N SER A 20 -11.42 4.79 20.92
CA SER A 20 -9.96 4.51 20.79
C SER A 20 -9.32 5.05 19.50
N ARG A 21 -8.07 5.49 19.71
CA ARG A 21 -6.87 5.67 18.86
C ARG A 21 -7.00 5.46 17.34
N GLY A 22 -6.70 6.52 16.60
CA GLY A 22 -6.45 6.50 15.16
C GLY A 22 -5.20 5.71 14.75
N GLY A 23 -5.18 5.31 13.48
CA GLY A 23 -4.07 4.64 12.82
C GLY A 23 -3.91 3.20 13.28
N GLN A 24 -4.70 2.28 12.72
CA GLN A 24 -4.50 0.85 12.96
C GLN A 24 -3.26 0.38 12.19
N ALA A 25 -2.07 0.67 12.73
CA ALA A 25 -0.91 -0.19 12.55
C ALA A 25 -1.36 -1.61 12.93
N TYR A 26 -0.98 -2.63 12.16
CA TYR A 26 -1.23 -4.04 12.47
C TYR A 26 -0.87 -4.33 13.94
N SER A 27 -1.86 -4.19 14.82
CA SER A 27 -1.75 -4.32 16.28
C SER A 27 -2.44 -5.61 16.64
N GLY A 28 -1.87 -6.71 16.17
CA GLY A 28 -2.17 -8.06 16.63
C GLY A 28 -1.07 -8.49 17.59
N ASN A 29 -1.38 -8.52 18.89
CA ASN A 29 -0.52 -8.86 20.02
C ASN A 29 0.68 -7.92 20.29
N GLY A 30 1.08 -7.85 21.57
CA GLY A 30 2.23 -7.07 22.04
C GLY A 30 3.54 -7.41 21.31
N PRO A 31 4.62 -6.66 21.56
CA PRO A 31 5.89 -6.84 20.84
C PRO A 31 6.31 -8.30 20.85
N VAL A 32 6.33 -8.92 19.67
CA VAL A 32 6.71 -10.33 19.54
C VAL A 32 8.24 -10.41 19.61
N PRO A 33 8.80 -11.21 20.54
CA PRO A 33 10.23 -11.31 20.68
C PRO A 33 10.84 -11.99 19.46
N TYR A 34 11.84 -11.35 18.86
CA TYR A 34 12.70 -11.91 17.83
C TYR A 34 14.12 -11.35 17.99
N THR A 35 15.09 -12.02 17.39
CA THR A 35 16.47 -11.52 17.27
C THR A 35 16.86 -11.51 15.79
N GLN A 36 17.41 -10.39 15.30
CA GLN A 36 17.88 -10.32 13.91
C GLN A 36 18.96 -11.37 13.64
N GLY A 37 18.82 -12.11 12.54
CA GLY A 37 19.77 -13.14 12.14
C GLY A 37 19.71 -14.43 12.97
N GLN A 38 18.66 -14.63 13.77
CA GLN A 38 18.46 -15.86 14.55
C GLN A 38 18.38 -17.09 13.64
N SER A 39 18.77 -18.26 14.16
CA SER A 39 18.82 -19.52 13.40
C SER A 39 18.07 -20.63 14.14
N PRO A 40 16.72 -20.65 14.10
CA PRO A 40 15.93 -21.64 14.83
C PRO A 40 16.08 -23.07 14.28
N GLU A 41 16.51 -23.20 13.03
CA GLU A 41 16.72 -24.47 12.34
C GLU A 41 18.13 -24.50 11.72
N PRO A 42 18.76 -25.68 11.57
CA PRO A 42 20.04 -25.80 10.90
C PRO A 42 20.01 -25.17 9.51
N ARG A 43 21.02 -24.35 9.21
CA ARG A 43 21.21 -23.67 7.91
C ARG A 43 20.10 -22.69 7.51
N THR A 44 19.27 -22.25 8.44
CA THR A 44 18.24 -21.24 8.19
C THR A 44 18.52 -20.01 9.05
N ARG A 45 18.50 -18.81 8.44
CA ARG A 45 18.58 -17.52 9.16
C ARG A 45 17.27 -16.77 9.01
N GLU A 46 16.82 -16.13 10.08
CA GLU A 46 15.61 -15.30 10.09
C GLU A 46 15.97 -13.83 10.27
N TYR A 47 15.44 -12.99 9.39
CA TYR A 47 15.57 -11.53 9.44
C TYR A 47 14.19 -10.89 9.38
N PHE A 48 14.07 -9.73 10.01
CA PHE A 48 12.81 -9.03 10.20
C PHE A 48 12.91 -7.63 9.61
N TYR A 49 11.96 -7.29 8.75
CA TYR A 49 11.95 -6.07 7.96
C TYR A 49 10.66 -5.29 8.14
N TYR A 50 10.79 -3.98 7.90
CA TYR A 50 9.70 -3.02 7.86
C TYR A 50 9.76 -2.25 6.54
N VAL A 51 8.61 -2.08 5.88
CA VAL A 51 8.45 -1.14 4.77
C VAL A 51 7.53 0.00 5.17
N ASP A 52 7.98 1.23 4.92
CA ASP A 52 7.22 2.44 5.22
C ASP A 52 6.28 2.85 4.06
N HIS A 53 5.49 3.90 4.27
CA HIS A 53 4.61 4.47 3.24
C HIS A 53 5.36 5.19 2.08
N GLN A 54 6.67 5.33 2.15
CA GLN A 54 7.54 5.85 1.07
C GLN A 54 8.10 4.71 0.20
N GLY A 55 7.89 3.45 0.59
CA GLY A 55 8.43 2.26 -0.08
C GLY A 55 9.88 1.97 0.29
N GLN A 56 10.37 2.51 1.40
CA GLN A 56 11.71 2.27 1.90
C GLN A 56 11.72 1.03 2.81
N LEU A 57 12.69 0.14 2.57
CA LEU A 57 12.86 -1.08 3.35
C LEU A 57 13.91 -0.87 4.44
N PHE A 58 13.62 -1.36 5.65
CA PHE A 58 14.48 -1.25 6.83
C PHE A 58 14.55 -2.58 7.58
N LEU A 59 15.59 -2.78 8.38
CA LEU A 59 15.53 -3.76 9.47
C LEU A 59 14.50 -3.28 10.49
N ASP A 60 13.65 -4.20 10.95
CA ASP A 60 12.50 -3.87 11.78
C ASP A 60 12.89 -3.23 13.13
N ASP A 61 13.98 -3.69 13.72
CA ASP A 61 14.55 -3.21 15.00
C ASP A 61 15.45 -1.97 14.86
N SER A 62 15.57 -1.41 13.64
CA SER A 62 16.32 -0.17 13.44
C SER A 62 15.71 0.97 14.25
N LYS A 63 16.50 1.54 15.17
CA LYS A 63 16.09 2.66 16.05
C LYS A 63 15.70 3.91 15.25
N MET A 64 16.45 4.20 14.20
CA MET A 64 16.17 5.28 13.26
C MET A 64 15.81 4.66 11.91
N LYS A 65 14.67 5.07 11.33
CA LYS A 65 14.23 4.68 9.99
C LYS A 65 14.14 5.94 9.15
N ASN A 66 15.16 6.17 8.33
CA ASN A 66 15.32 7.36 7.50
C ASN A 66 16.09 7.01 6.21
N PHE A 67 16.25 7.99 5.32
CA PHE A 67 16.92 7.76 4.04
C PHE A 67 18.36 7.24 4.16
N ILE A 68 19.07 7.44 5.27
CA ILE A 68 20.44 6.93 5.45
C ILE A 68 20.45 5.44 5.85
N THR A 69 19.40 5.00 6.54
CA THR A 69 19.31 3.66 7.14
C THR A 69 18.50 2.66 6.31
N CYS A 70 17.83 3.10 5.25
CA CYS A 70 17.10 2.21 4.36
C CYS A 70 18.04 1.41 3.44
N PHE A 71 17.58 0.23 3.04
CA PHE A 71 18.22 -0.54 1.98
C PHE A 71 18.01 0.15 0.63
N LYS A 72 19.09 0.21 -0.17
CA LYS A 72 19.11 0.86 -1.48
C LYS A 72 19.69 -0.02 -2.59
N ASP A 73 20.24 -1.18 -2.24
CA ASP A 73 20.81 -2.09 -3.22
C ASP A 73 19.71 -2.64 -4.13
N LEU A 74 19.81 -2.33 -5.42
CA LEU A 74 18.76 -2.63 -6.40
C LEU A 74 18.54 -4.14 -6.54
N GLN A 75 19.62 -4.92 -6.57
CA GLN A 75 19.54 -6.38 -6.75
C GLN A 75 18.89 -7.04 -5.54
N PHE A 76 19.24 -6.61 -4.34
CA PHE A 76 18.62 -7.05 -3.09
C PHE A 76 17.14 -6.70 -3.07
N LEU A 77 16.76 -5.44 -3.31
CA LEU A 77 15.36 -5.00 -3.30
C LEU A 77 14.54 -5.77 -4.35
N ALA A 78 15.06 -5.91 -5.57
CA ALA A 78 14.42 -6.67 -6.63
C ALA A 78 14.21 -8.14 -6.21
N THR A 79 15.23 -8.79 -5.65
CA THR A 79 15.11 -10.18 -5.17
C THR A 79 14.12 -10.30 -4.01
N PHE A 80 14.17 -9.37 -3.06
CA PHE A 80 13.34 -9.36 -1.86
C PHE A 80 11.85 -9.25 -2.22
N PHE A 81 11.47 -8.21 -2.96
CA PHE A 81 10.07 -7.94 -3.28
C PHE A 81 9.52 -8.84 -4.40
N SER A 82 10.36 -9.31 -5.34
CA SER A 82 9.92 -10.26 -6.37
C SER A 82 9.55 -11.64 -5.80
N ARG A 83 10.07 -12.00 -4.63
CA ARG A 83 9.79 -13.27 -3.94
C ARG A 83 8.83 -13.14 -2.76
N LEU A 84 8.37 -11.92 -2.48
CA LEU A 84 7.47 -11.64 -1.38
C LEU A 84 6.13 -12.34 -1.59
N ARG A 85 5.63 -12.96 -0.52
CA ARG A 85 4.37 -13.72 -0.48
C ARG A 85 3.74 -13.64 0.91
N PRO A 86 2.48 -14.07 1.10
CA PRO A 86 1.86 -14.10 2.41
C PRO A 86 2.63 -15.08 3.31
N ASN A 87 2.85 -14.68 4.56
CA ASN A 87 3.49 -15.53 5.53
C ASN A 87 2.53 -16.64 5.97
N ARG A 88 2.90 -17.87 5.61
CA ARG A 88 2.21 -19.12 5.99
C ARG A 88 3.20 -20.14 6.55
N SER A 89 4.25 -19.65 7.22
CA SER A 89 5.35 -20.47 7.71
C SER A 89 5.10 -21.09 9.08
N GLY A 90 4.00 -20.76 9.74
CA GLY A 90 3.73 -21.06 11.14
C GLY A 90 4.48 -20.16 12.13
N ARG A 91 5.29 -19.21 11.65
CA ARG A 91 6.11 -18.33 12.49
C ARG A 91 5.80 -16.87 12.20
N TYR A 92 5.55 -16.09 13.25
CA TYR A 92 5.36 -14.64 13.19
C TYR A 92 4.22 -14.14 12.27
N GLU A 93 3.30 -15.00 11.85
CA GLU A 93 2.29 -14.68 10.81
C GLU A 93 1.44 -13.45 11.16
N ALA A 94 1.04 -13.32 12.43
CA ALA A 94 0.22 -12.20 12.89
C ALA A 94 0.97 -10.85 12.90
N SER A 95 2.28 -10.86 13.18
CA SER A 95 3.08 -9.63 13.33
C SER A 95 3.87 -9.29 12.07
N PHE A 96 4.20 -10.28 11.26
CA PHE A 96 4.90 -10.19 9.99
C PHE A 96 4.10 -10.97 8.93
N PRO A 97 3.08 -10.35 8.35
CA PRO A 97 2.13 -11.02 7.45
C PRO A 97 2.73 -11.41 6.10
N PHE A 98 3.96 -10.98 5.79
CA PHE A 98 4.64 -11.32 4.56
C PHE A 98 6.01 -11.97 4.81
N LEU A 99 6.44 -12.77 3.86
CA LEU A 99 7.70 -13.51 3.90
C LEU A 99 8.36 -13.48 2.52
N SER A 100 9.66 -13.23 2.47
CA SER A 100 10.49 -13.40 1.29
C SER A 100 11.58 -14.45 1.57
N LEU A 101 11.74 -15.42 0.67
CA LEU A 101 12.77 -16.46 0.80
C LEU A 101 13.97 -16.16 -0.10
N CYS A 102 15.14 -16.01 0.52
CA CYS A 102 16.40 -15.70 -0.17
C CYS A 102 17.44 -16.78 0.16
N GLY A 103 17.43 -17.88 -0.59
CA GLY A 103 18.34 -19.01 -0.35
C GLY A 103 18.08 -19.63 1.02
N ARG A 104 18.99 -19.40 1.97
CA ARG A 104 18.92 -19.90 3.35
C ARG A 104 18.21 -18.94 4.31
N GLU A 105 17.77 -17.78 3.82
CA GLU A 105 17.20 -16.72 4.64
C GLU A 105 15.67 -16.68 4.53
N ARG A 106 15.01 -16.60 5.68
CA ARG A 106 13.59 -16.28 5.85
C ARG A 106 13.48 -14.82 6.26
N ASN A 107 13.01 -13.99 5.34
CA ASN A 107 12.91 -12.56 5.53
C ASN A 107 11.45 -12.18 5.79
N PHE A 108 11.11 -12.02 7.07
CA PHE A 108 9.78 -11.63 7.53
C PHE A 108 9.57 -10.13 7.30
N LEU A 109 8.40 -9.74 6.80
CA LEU A 109 8.08 -8.34 6.50
C LEU A 109 6.74 -7.96 7.13
N ARG A 110 6.74 -6.80 7.78
CA ARG A 110 5.54 -6.02 8.06
C ARG A 110 5.60 -4.67 7.35
N CYS A 111 4.46 -4.05 7.17
CA CYS A 111 4.34 -2.79 6.44
C CYS A 111 3.50 -1.79 7.21
N GLU A 112 3.76 -0.50 6.97
CA GLU A 112 2.92 0.58 7.50
C GLU A 112 1.50 0.54 6.95
N ASP A 113 1.36 0.26 5.65
CA ASP A 113 0.09 0.24 4.93
C ASP A 113 -0.01 -0.98 4.02
N ARG A 114 0.84 -1.02 2.98
CA ARG A 114 0.92 -2.11 2.00
C ARG A 114 2.36 -2.57 1.77
N PRO A 115 2.58 -3.84 1.42
CA PRO A 115 3.91 -4.36 1.09
C PRO A 115 4.46 -3.82 -0.23
N VAL A 116 3.58 -3.32 -1.11
CA VAL A 116 3.92 -2.71 -2.39
C VAL A 116 3.60 -1.23 -2.31
N VAL A 117 4.64 -0.41 -2.48
CA VAL A 117 4.51 1.05 -2.54
C VAL A 117 5.11 1.55 -3.85
N PHE A 118 4.25 2.08 -4.72
CA PHE A 118 4.64 2.68 -5.98
C PHE A 118 5.34 4.01 -5.73
N THR A 119 6.54 4.13 -6.28
CA THR A 119 7.46 5.25 -6.04
C THR A 119 7.61 6.14 -7.26
N HIS A 120 7.65 5.56 -8.46
CA HIS A 120 7.88 6.31 -9.69
C HIS A 120 6.98 5.81 -10.80
N LEU A 121 6.54 6.73 -11.67
CA LEU A 121 5.93 6.41 -12.94
C LEU A 121 7.00 6.46 -14.03
N LEU A 122 7.23 5.32 -14.67
CA LEU A 122 8.15 5.18 -15.79
C LEU A 122 7.36 5.37 -17.08
N ILE A 123 7.59 6.51 -17.73
CA ILE A 123 6.99 6.85 -19.02
C ILE A 123 7.96 6.38 -20.11
N THR A 124 7.43 5.69 -21.12
CA THR A 124 8.19 5.21 -22.28
C THR A 124 7.60 5.80 -23.54
N ASP A 125 8.44 6.21 -24.48
CA ASP A 125 7.98 6.82 -25.75
C ASP A 125 7.27 5.83 -26.68
N SER A 126 7.58 4.53 -26.56
CA SER A 126 7.14 3.48 -27.48
C SER A 126 6.35 2.34 -26.81
N GLY A 127 5.88 2.53 -25.56
CA GLY A 127 5.24 1.47 -24.79
C GLY A 127 4.28 1.95 -23.71
N PRO A 128 3.56 1.02 -23.04
CA PRO A 128 2.68 1.35 -21.93
C PRO A 128 3.51 1.82 -20.73
N SER A 129 3.11 2.95 -20.13
CA SER A 129 3.71 3.46 -18.90
C SER A 129 3.63 2.41 -17.79
N ARG A 130 4.60 2.42 -16.88
CA ARG A 130 4.72 1.43 -15.80
C ARG A 130 4.92 2.11 -14.47
N LEU A 131 4.39 1.53 -13.40
CA LEU A 131 4.68 1.97 -12.04
C LEU A 131 5.81 1.11 -11.46
N SER A 132 6.88 1.77 -11.01
CA SER A 132 7.96 1.15 -10.25
C SER A 132 7.68 1.22 -8.76
N TYR A 133 8.03 0.17 -8.01
CA TYR A 133 7.76 0.09 -6.57
C TYR A 133 8.99 -0.26 -5.74
N CYS A 134 8.94 0.15 -4.47
CA CYS A 134 9.89 -0.18 -3.40
C CYS A 134 11.38 -0.05 -3.78
N GLY A 135 11.72 0.98 -4.57
CA GLY A 135 13.10 1.26 -5.00
C GLY A 135 13.69 0.28 -6.03
N GLY A 136 12.89 -0.64 -6.58
CA GLY A 136 13.38 -1.67 -7.52
C GLY A 136 13.52 -1.25 -8.97
N GLY A 137 13.33 0.04 -9.29
CA GLY A 137 13.49 0.58 -10.65
C GLY A 137 12.69 -0.21 -11.69
N GLU A 138 13.30 -0.47 -12.84
CA GLU A 138 12.69 -1.24 -13.93
C GLU A 138 12.47 -2.72 -13.59
N SER A 139 13.23 -3.26 -12.63
CA SER A 139 13.14 -4.67 -12.22
C SER A 139 11.86 -4.98 -11.42
N LEU A 140 11.29 -3.97 -10.76
CA LEU A 140 10.05 -4.08 -9.99
C LEU A 140 9.01 -3.12 -10.57
N THR A 141 8.34 -3.56 -11.62
CA THR A 141 7.31 -2.77 -12.29
C THR A 141 5.99 -3.52 -12.48
N VAL A 142 4.90 -2.75 -12.55
CA VAL A 142 3.59 -3.21 -13.03
C VAL A 142 3.10 -2.28 -14.14
N PRO A 143 2.24 -2.74 -15.06
CA PRO A 143 1.58 -1.85 -16.01
C PRO A 143 0.81 -0.74 -15.28
N PHE A 144 0.91 0.50 -15.77
CA PHE A 144 0.11 1.59 -15.23
C PHE A 144 -1.30 1.51 -15.79
N GLU A 145 -2.27 1.46 -14.88
CA GLU A 145 -3.70 1.32 -15.17
C GLU A 145 -4.44 2.54 -14.59
N PRO A 146 -4.48 3.68 -15.30
CA PRO A 146 -4.98 4.94 -14.75
C PRO A 146 -6.44 4.83 -14.28
N ALA A 147 -7.30 4.13 -15.03
CA ALA A 147 -8.72 3.96 -14.68
C ALA A 147 -8.96 3.13 -13.39
N ARG A 148 -7.92 2.44 -12.90
CA ARG A 148 -7.98 1.62 -11.66
C ARG A 148 -7.27 2.28 -10.49
N LEU A 149 -6.87 3.54 -10.64
CA LEU A 149 -6.46 4.35 -9.50
C LEU A 149 -7.64 4.50 -8.54
N LEU A 150 -7.39 4.23 -7.25
CA LEU A 150 -8.40 4.35 -6.20
C LEU A 150 -7.95 5.38 -5.16
N PRO A 151 -8.45 6.63 -5.24
CA PRO A 151 -8.30 7.61 -4.18
C PRO A 151 -9.26 7.26 -3.03
N LEU A 152 -8.71 7.01 -1.84
CA LEU A 152 -9.50 6.71 -0.66
C LEU A 152 -9.59 7.94 0.24
N ALA A 153 -10.75 8.61 0.21
CA ALA A 153 -10.96 9.85 0.96
C ALA A 153 -10.75 9.71 2.47
N ALA A 154 -11.03 8.54 3.03
CA ALA A 154 -10.99 8.32 4.48
C ALA A 154 -9.59 8.39 5.09
N ASN A 155 -8.53 8.13 4.31
CA ASN A 155 -7.14 8.24 4.77
C ASN A 155 -6.29 9.15 3.87
N GLY A 156 -6.88 9.74 2.83
CA GLY A 156 -6.19 10.60 1.87
C GLY A 156 -5.13 9.89 1.04
N ARG A 157 -5.15 8.55 0.98
CA ARG A 157 -4.17 7.74 0.24
C ARG A 157 -4.69 7.39 -1.15
N LEU A 158 -3.74 7.17 -2.07
CA LEU A 158 -4.03 6.73 -3.43
C LEU A 158 -3.51 5.29 -3.61
N TYR A 159 -4.30 4.45 -4.24
CA TYR A 159 -4.00 3.04 -4.46
C TYR A 159 -4.03 2.68 -5.94
N HIS A 160 -3.30 1.62 -6.32
CA HIS A 160 -3.23 1.09 -7.68
C HIS A 160 -3.12 -0.44 -7.63
N PRO A 161 -3.57 -1.20 -8.66
CA PRO A 161 -3.43 -2.64 -8.70
C PRO A 161 -1.97 -3.10 -8.53
N ALA A 162 -1.75 -4.05 -7.65
CA ALA A 162 -0.44 -4.64 -7.39
C ALA A 162 -0.47 -6.16 -7.60
N PRO A 163 0.66 -6.87 -7.56
CA PRO A 163 0.66 -8.32 -7.73
C PRO A 163 -0.27 -9.02 -6.73
N GLU A 164 -1.16 -9.88 -7.23
CA GLU A 164 -2.18 -10.57 -6.42
C GLU A 164 -1.58 -11.37 -5.26
N ARG A 165 -0.40 -11.97 -5.48
CA ARG A 165 0.34 -12.73 -4.48
C ARG A 165 0.65 -11.95 -3.20
N VAL A 166 0.62 -10.61 -3.22
CA VAL A 166 0.89 -9.76 -2.04
C VAL A 166 -0.31 -8.87 -1.70
N GLY A 167 -1.51 -9.28 -2.10
CA GLY A 167 -2.77 -8.63 -1.72
C GLY A 167 -3.46 -7.84 -2.83
N GLY A 168 -2.91 -7.81 -4.05
CA GLY A 168 -3.60 -7.28 -5.23
C GLY A 168 -3.71 -5.75 -5.32
N VAL A 169 -3.33 -5.02 -4.27
CA VAL A 169 -3.37 -3.56 -4.23
C VAL A 169 -2.15 -2.99 -3.53
N GLY A 170 -1.59 -1.93 -4.11
CA GLY A 170 -0.41 -1.23 -3.63
C GLY A 170 -0.72 0.23 -3.33
N LEU A 171 0.04 0.80 -2.40
CA LEU A 171 -0.01 2.21 -2.05
C LEU A 171 0.76 3.02 -3.10
N VAL A 172 0.24 4.15 -3.54
CA VAL A 172 1.00 5.16 -4.29
C VAL A 172 1.56 6.16 -3.27
N ARG A 173 2.89 6.32 -3.23
CA ARG A 173 3.51 7.25 -2.26
C ARG A 173 3.03 8.68 -2.49
N SER A 174 3.02 9.50 -1.45
CA SER A 174 2.42 10.85 -1.47
C SER A 174 2.98 11.76 -2.59
N ALA A 175 4.29 11.71 -2.85
CA ALA A 175 4.89 12.52 -3.91
C ALA A 175 4.33 12.16 -5.30
N LEU A 176 4.27 10.87 -5.62
CA LEU A 176 3.71 10.39 -6.89
C LEU A 176 2.20 10.59 -6.96
N ALA A 177 1.49 10.43 -5.83
CA ALA A 177 0.06 10.71 -5.77
C ALA A 177 -0.24 12.19 -6.04
N PHE A 178 0.60 13.10 -5.56
CA PHE A 178 0.50 14.53 -5.84
C PHE A 178 0.72 14.83 -7.32
N GLU A 179 1.72 14.24 -7.96
CA GLU A 179 1.95 14.37 -9.41
C GLU A 179 0.72 13.91 -10.21
N LEU A 180 0.19 12.73 -9.89
CA LEU A 180 -0.99 12.15 -10.54
C LEU A 180 -2.27 12.92 -10.24
N SER A 181 -2.32 13.71 -9.16
CA SER A 181 -3.53 14.44 -8.76
C SER A 181 -3.99 15.45 -9.81
N THR A 182 -3.06 15.98 -10.59
CA THR A 182 -3.31 16.91 -11.70
C THR A 182 -4.12 16.28 -12.83
N CYS A 183 -4.11 14.95 -12.93
CA CYS A 183 -4.87 14.20 -13.93
C CYS A 183 -6.31 13.91 -13.48
N PHE A 184 -6.69 14.15 -12.22
CA PHE A 184 -8.01 13.81 -11.72
C PHE A 184 -9.06 14.87 -12.04
N GLU A 185 -10.28 14.41 -12.33
CA GLU A 185 -11.46 15.26 -12.56
C GLU A 185 -12.56 14.94 -11.54
N TYR A 186 -13.06 16.01 -10.91
CA TYR A 186 -14.08 15.94 -9.87
C TYR A 186 -15.45 16.22 -10.48
N GLY A 187 -16.43 15.39 -10.14
CA GLY A 187 -17.80 15.54 -10.63
C GLY A 187 -18.56 16.60 -9.82
N PRO A 188 -19.61 17.22 -10.39
CA PRO A 188 -20.40 18.24 -9.71
C PRO A 188 -21.10 17.77 -8.42
N GLY A 189 -21.25 16.45 -8.21
CA GLY A 189 -21.90 15.86 -7.02
C GLY A 189 -20.95 15.32 -5.94
N SER A 190 -19.63 15.30 -6.16
CA SER A 190 -18.65 14.87 -5.17
C SER A 190 -17.34 15.65 -5.35
N PRO A 191 -17.17 16.79 -4.66
CA PRO A 191 -15.96 17.61 -4.79
C PRO A 191 -14.74 16.98 -4.10
N THR A 192 -14.92 15.90 -3.35
CA THR A 192 -13.87 15.27 -2.55
C THR A 192 -13.32 13.97 -3.14
N VAL A 193 -14.07 13.30 -4.02
CA VAL A 193 -13.65 12.06 -4.67
C VAL A 193 -13.68 12.26 -6.18
N PRO A 194 -12.55 12.10 -6.88
CA PRO A 194 -12.54 12.23 -8.32
C PRO A 194 -13.35 11.09 -8.96
N SER A 195 -13.98 11.41 -10.08
CA SER A 195 -14.80 10.46 -10.83
C SER A 195 -14.08 9.92 -12.06
N HIS A 196 -13.13 10.70 -12.59
CA HIS A 196 -12.40 10.40 -13.81
C HIS A 196 -10.93 10.76 -13.67
N VAL A 197 -10.11 10.16 -14.52
CA VAL A 197 -8.71 10.52 -14.73
C VAL A 197 -8.51 10.82 -16.21
N ARG A 198 -7.78 11.89 -16.49
CA ARG A 198 -7.34 12.27 -17.82
C ARG A 198 -5.92 11.75 -18.05
N TRP A 199 -5.78 10.78 -18.93
CA TRP A 199 -4.49 10.15 -19.22
C TRP A 199 -4.26 10.09 -20.73
N GLN A 200 -3.12 10.60 -21.20
CA GLN A 200 -2.74 10.61 -22.63
C GLN A 200 -3.87 11.12 -23.55
N GLY A 201 -4.49 12.24 -23.19
CA GLY A 201 -5.58 12.86 -23.96
C GLY A 201 -6.92 12.14 -23.86
N ARG A 202 -7.02 11.01 -23.14
CA ARG A 202 -8.25 10.25 -22.94
C ARG A 202 -8.81 10.51 -21.56
N ARG A 203 -10.13 10.66 -21.48
CA ARG A 203 -10.89 10.73 -20.22
C ARG A 203 -11.40 9.34 -19.86
N LEU A 204 -11.01 8.84 -18.69
CA LEU A 204 -11.32 7.48 -18.23
C LEU A 204 -12.07 7.55 -16.90
N ALA A 205 -13.18 6.83 -16.78
CA ALA A 205 -13.90 6.72 -15.50
C ALA A 205 -13.07 5.88 -14.52
N LEU A 206 -13.03 6.31 -13.25
CA LEU A 206 -12.42 5.51 -12.19
C LEU A 206 -13.34 4.33 -11.86
N THR A 207 -12.78 3.13 -11.89
CA THR A 207 -13.54 1.87 -11.76
C THR A 207 -13.90 1.54 -10.31
N MET A 208 -13.12 2.04 -9.35
CA MET A 208 -13.28 1.78 -7.91
C MET A 208 -13.27 0.30 -7.52
N ASP A 209 -12.75 -0.57 -8.38
CA ASP A 209 -12.76 -2.03 -8.25
C ASP A 209 -11.83 -2.55 -7.13
N LEU A 210 -10.87 -1.74 -6.70
CA LEU A 210 -9.96 -2.06 -5.59
C LEU A 210 -10.58 -1.85 -4.20
N ALA A 211 -11.73 -1.18 -4.10
CA ALA A 211 -12.32 -0.83 -2.80
C ALA A 211 -12.58 -2.05 -1.88
N PRO A 212 -13.04 -3.22 -2.39
CA PRO A 212 -13.21 -4.42 -1.56
C PRO A 212 -11.90 -5.00 -1.00
N LEU A 213 -10.74 -4.65 -1.57
CA LEU A 213 -9.43 -5.11 -1.10
C LEU A 213 -8.84 -4.22 0.00
N LEU A 214 -9.47 -3.07 0.27
CA LEU A 214 -9.08 -2.14 1.32
C LEU A 214 -9.96 -2.39 2.56
N PRO A 215 -9.37 -2.37 3.77
CA PRO A 215 -10.17 -2.43 4.99
C PRO A 215 -11.13 -1.23 5.03
N ALA A 216 -12.37 -1.46 5.46
CA ALA A 216 -13.34 -0.38 5.65
C ALA A 216 -12.80 0.60 6.71
N SER A 217 -12.48 1.82 6.29
CA SER A 217 -12.13 2.90 7.20
C SER A 217 -13.33 3.30 8.04
N SER A 218 -13.18 3.34 9.37
CA SER A 218 -14.16 4.01 10.23
C SER A 218 -14.13 5.53 9.98
N PRO A 219 -15.27 6.22 9.96
CA PRO A 219 -15.33 7.67 9.73
C PRO A 219 -14.69 8.49 10.89
N PRO A 220 -14.26 9.73 10.63
CA PRO A 220 -13.59 10.62 11.59
C PRO A 220 -14.46 11.04 12.79
#